data_AF-A0A971Q4Q0-F1
#
_entry.id   AF-A0A971Q4Q0-F1
#
_cell.length_a   1.000
_cell.length_b   1.000
_cell.length_c   1.000
_cell.angle_alpha   90.00
_cell.angle_beta   90.00
_cell.angle_gamma   90.00
#
_symmetry.space_group_name_H-M   'P 1'
#
loop_
_entity.id
_entity.type
_entity.pdbx_description
1 polymer ?
#
loop_
_entity_poly.entity_id
_entity_poly.type
_entity_poly.pdbx_seq_one_letter_code
_entity_poly.pdbx_strand_id
1 'polypeptide(L)'
;MIRTKAFTLIELLVVVAIIAVLVAILLPALSHARDQAEMIACLNVQKQMATATVLYMNEYGGYLPMPIKFNSSGVENYWPGLLGECLPSGIPQDPGAVGEKDPR
;
A
#
# COMPACT_ATOMS: atom_id res chain seq x y z
N MET A 1 15.12 40.00 -39.20
CA MET A 1 13.65 39.90 -39.05
C MET A 1 13.30 38.49 -38.63
N ILE A 2 12.84 38.29 -37.39
CA ILE A 2 12.49 36.98 -36.87
C ILE A 2 11.03 36.70 -37.27
N ARG A 3 10.83 35.74 -38.18
CA ARG A 3 9.50 35.34 -38.64
C ARG A 3 8.91 34.37 -37.61
N THR A 4 8.07 34.87 -36.71
CA THR A 4 7.32 34.03 -35.78
C THR A 4 6.30 33.21 -36.57
N LYS A 5 6.47 31.88 -36.60
CA LYS A 5 5.43 30.97 -37.11
C LYS A 5 4.27 31.02 -36.10
N ALA A 6 3.12 31.53 -36.53
CA ALA A 6 1.91 31.45 -35.74
C ALA A 6 1.44 29.98 -35.71
N PHE A 7 1.27 29.44 -34.51
CA PHE A 7 0.71 28.10 -34.30
C PHE A 7 -0.74 28.11 -34.77
N THR A 8 -1.13 27.16 -35.60
CA THR A 8 -2.53 27.05 -36.02
C THR A 8 -3.35 26.41 -34.91
N LEU A 9 -4.60 26.85 -34.74
CA LEU A 9 -5.50 26.31 -33.71
C LEU A 9 -5.71 24.79 -33.90
N ILE A 10 -5.72 24.33 -35.16
CA ILE A 10 -5.84 22.91 -35.51
C ILE A 10 -4.62 22.07 -35.08
N GLU A 11 -3.40 22.62 -35.18
CA GLU A 11 -2.19 21.93 -34.70
C GLU A 11 -2.22 21.72 -33.19
N LEU A 12 -2.74 22.67 -32.42
CA LEU A 12 -2.89 22.50 -30.97
C LEU A 12 -4.01 21.51 -30.65
N LEU A 13 -5.12 21.58 -31.37
CA LEU A 13 -6.31 20.74 -31.17
C LEU A 13 -6.01 19.25 -31.40
N VAL A 14 -5.29 18.90 -32.47
CA VAL A 14 -4.95 17.49 -32.74
C VAL A 14 -4.01 16.92 -31.68
N VAL A 15 -3.10 17.74 -31.13
CA VAL A 15 -2.14 17.30 -30.11
C VAL A 15 -2.86 16.95 -28.81
N VAL A 16 -3.74 17.82 -28.32
CA VAL A 16 -4.50 17.51 -27.10
C VAL A 16 -5.45 16.35 -27.30
N ALA A 17 -6.00 16.16 -28.50
CA ALA A 17 -6.83 15.00 -28.83
C ALA A 17 -6.03 13.69 -28.72
N ILE A 18 -4.80 13.65 -29.25
CA ILE A 18 -3.94 12.47 -29.15
C ILE A 18 -3.53 12.22 -27.69
N ILE A 19 -3.15 13.25 -26.94
CA ILE A 19 -2.80 13.12 -25.51
C ILE A 19 -4.00 12.56 -24.71
N ALA A 20 -5.21 13.03 -24.98
CA ALA A 20 -6.42 12.53 -24.29
C ALA A 20 -6.64 11.03 -24.51
N VAL A 21 -6.45 10.53 -25.74
CA VAL A 21 -6.57 9.10 -26.05
C VAL A 21 -5.49 8.28 -25.33
N LEU A 22 -4.25 8.77 -25.30
CA LEU A 22 -3.15 8.08 -24.60
C LEU A 22 -3.40 8.03 -23.08
N VAL A 23 -3.80 9.16 -22.48
CA VAL A 23 -4.09 9.24 -21.04
C VAL A 23 -5.27 8.34 -20.66
N ALA A 24 -6.30 8.23 -21.51
CA ALA A 24 -7.44 7.36 -21.27
C ALA A 24 -7.04 5.88 -21.10
N ILE A 25 -5.99 5.43 -21.79
CA ILE A 25 -5.47 4.06 -21.67
C ILE A 25 -4.46 3.96 -20.49
N LEU A 26 -3.71 5.02 -20.20
CA LEU A 26 -2.69 5.04 -19.15
C LEU A 26 -3.28 5.14 -17.73
N LEU A 27 -4.36 5.89 -17.51
CA LEU A 27 -4.98 6.06 -16.19
C LEU A 27 -5.41 4.74 -15.53
N PRO A 28 -6.18 3.84 -16.20
CA PRO A 28 -6.57 2.56 -15.59
C PRO A 28 -5.36 1.63 -15.39
N ALA A 29 -4.37 1.67 -16.29
CA ALA A 29 -3.15 0.90 -16.12
C ALA A 29 -2.34 1.39 -14.90
N LEU A 30 -2.30 2.70 -14.65
CA LEU A 30 -1.58 3.31 -13.53
C LEU A 30 -2.24 3.01 -12.18
N SER A 31 -3.58 3.00 -12.10
CA SER A 31 -4.28 2.61 -10.86
C SER A 31 -3.97 1.17 -10.49
N HIS A 32 -4.03 0.24 -11.45
CA HIS A 32 -3.67 -1.16 -11.19
C HIS A 32 -2.20 -1.33 -10.79
N ALA A 33 -1.28 -0.60 -11.43
CA ALA A 33 0.13 -0.63 -11.08
C ALA A 33 0.40 -0.11 -9.65
N ARG A 34 -0.33 0.93 -9.22
CA ARG A 34 -0.27 1.47 -7.86
C ARG A 34 -0.73 0.44 -6.84
N ASP A 35 -1.87 -0.20 -7.07
CA ASP A 35 -2.40 -1.22 -6.14
C ASP A 35 -1.46 -2.42 -6.03
N GLN A 36 -0.87 -2.85 -7.15
CA GLN A 36 0.18 -3.89 -7.14
C GLN A 36 1.43 -3.44 -6.39
N ALA A 37 1.85 -2.19 -6.53
CA ALA A 37 3.00 -1.65 -5.80
C ALA A 37 2.77 -1.63 -4.29
N GLU A 38 1.56 -1.24 -3.85
CA GLU A 38 1.16 -1.29 -2.43
C GLU A 38 1.18 -2.73 -1.90
N MET A 39 0.67 -3.70 -2.68
CA MET A 39 0.74 -5.11 -2.32
C MET A 39 2.18 -5.63 -2.23
N ILE A 40 3.04 -5.28 -3.17
CA ILE A 40 4.45 -5.70 -3.18
C ILE A 40 5.20 -5.09 -2.00
N ALA A 41 4.98 -3.81 -1.71
CA ALA A 41 5.56 -3.15 -0.55
C ALA A 41 5.15 -3.87 0.74
N CYS A 42 3.88 -4.27 0.81
CA CYS A 42 3.37 -5.02 1.93
C CYS A 42 4.03 -6.40 2.11
N LEU A 43 4.11 -7.17 1.03
CA LEU A 43 4.78 -8.48 1.03
C LEU A 43 6.24 -8.37 1.46
N ASN A 44 6.91 -7.29 1.09
CA ASN A 44 8.30 -7.03 1.49
C ASN A 44 8.42 -6.82 3.02
N VAL A 45 7.54 -6.00 3.61
CA VAL A 45 7.51 -5.81 5.07
C VAL A 45 7.27 -7.14 5.78
N GLN A 46 6.32 -7.95 5.32
CA GLN A 46 6.05 -9.27 5.90
C GLN A 46 7.26 -10.20 5.83
N LYS A 47 7.95 -10.24 4.68
CA LYS A 47 9.16 -11.05 4.51
C LYS A 47 10.28 -10.59 5.44
N GLN A 48 10.50 -9.28 5.57
CA GLN A 48 11.51 -8.72 6.46
C GLN A 48 11.23 -9.09 7.93
N MET A 49 9.96 -9.02 8.34
CA MET A 49 9.57 -9.38 9.70
C MET A 49 9.71 -10.88 9.98
N ALA A 50 9.24 -11.74 9.08
CA ALA A 50 9.45 -13.19 9.21
C ALA A 50 10.94 -13.53 9.35
N THR A 51 11.79 -12.85 8.57
CA THR A 51 13.24 -12.99 8.67
C THR A 51 13.76 -12.53 10.04
N ALA A 52 13.31 -11.38 10.54
CA ALA A 52 13.69 -10.87 11.86
C ALA A 52 13.22 -11.80 13.00
N THR A 53 12.02 -12.37 12.90
CA THR A 53 11.49 -13.34 13.86
C THR A 53 12.35 -14.60 13.90
N VAL A 54 12.70 -15.15 12.73
CA VAL A 54 13.57 -16.33 12.64
C VAL A 54 14.95 -16.04 13.23
N LEU A 55 15.52 -14.87 12.94
CA LEU A 55 16.80 -14.45 13.50
C LEU A 55 16.75 -14.37 15.03
N TYR A 56 15.70 -13.75 15.57
CA TYR A 56 15.49 -13.67 17.01
C TYR A 56 15.34 -15.05 17.65
N MET A 57 14.51 -15.93 17.07
CA MET A 57 14.34 -17.30 17.55
C MET A 57 15.67 -18.07 17.57
N ASN A 58 16.55 -17.84 16.59
CA ASN A 58 17.86 -18.47 16.53
C ASN A 58 18.75 -18.06 17.71
N GLU A 59 18.77 -16.77 18.04
CA GLU A 59 19.59 -16.23 19.15
C GLU A 59 19.01 -16.56 20.53
N TYR A 60 17.68 -16.58 20.67
CA TYR A 60 16.99 -16.75 21.95
C TYR A 60 16.38 -18.14 22.10
N GLY A 61 17.03 -19.21 21.62
CA GLY A 61 16.64 -20.60 21.95
C GLY A 61 15.22 -21.00 21.54
N GLY A 62 14.70 -20.43 20.44
CA GLY A 62 13.37 -20.72 19.90
C GLY A 62 12.25 -19.86 20.47
N TYR A 63 12.53 -18.93 21.39
CA TYR A 63 11.53 -18.00 21.88
C TYR A 63 11.14 -16.99 20.79
N LEU A 64 9.83 -16.77 20.63
CA LEU A 64 9.32 -15.72 19.75
C LEU A 64 9.51 -14.34 20.40
N PRO A 65 9.72 -13.28 19.60
CA PRO A 65 9.72 -11.92 20.13
C PRO A 65 8.38 -11.61 20.78
N MET A 66 8.41 -11.24 22.07
CA MET A 66 7.20 -11.07 22.89
C MET A 66 6.31 -9.96 22.32
N PRO A 67 5.03 -10.25 22.01
CA PRO A 67 4.14 -9.29 21.37
C PRO A 67 3.42 -8.33 22.34
N ILE A 68 3.67 -8.34 23.65
CA ILE A 68 2.73 -7.75 24.60
C ILE A 68 3.38 -6.71 25.51
N LYS A 69 2.96 -5.45 25.35
CA LYS A 69 2.94 -4.48 26.45
C LYS A 69 1.54 -4.48 27.05
N PHE A 70 1.42 -4.83 28.32
CA PHE A 70 0.15 -4.70 29.05
C PHE A 70 0.01 -3.27 29.56
N ASN A 71 -1.02 -2.55 29.11
CA ASN A 71 -1.49 -1.34 29.76
C ASN A 71 -2.94 -1.55 30.25
N SER A 72 -3.42 -0.70 31.16
CA SER A 72 -4.74 -0.84 31.81
C SER A 72 -5.96 -0.58 30.92
N SER A 73 -5.79 -0.35 29.62
CA SER A 73 -6.82 0.08 28.66
C SER A 73 -6.91 -0.78 27.38
N GLY A 74 -6.05 -1.79 27.21
CA GLY A 74 -6.08 -2.68 26.05
C GLY A 74 -4.69 -3.00 25.51
N VAL A 75 -4.63 -3.87 24.48
CA VAL A 75 -3.37 -4.31 23.86
C VAL A 75 -2.75 -3.14 23.09
N GLU A 76 -1.74 -2.47 23.65
CA GLU A 76 -0.97 -1.45 22.94
C GLU A 76 0.17 -2.11 22.16
N ASN A 77 0.03 -2.12 20.83
CA ASN A 77 1.06 -2.42 19.84
C ASN A 77 1.81 -3.74 20.04
N TYR A 78 1.19 -4.83 19.59
CA TYR A 78 1.89 -6.07 19.29
C TYR A 78 2.70 -5.88 17.99
N TRP A 79 3.94 -6.40 17.92
CA TRP A 79 4.76 -6.28 16.71
C TRP A 79 4.06 -6.83 15.43
N PRO A 80 3.17 -7.83 15.49
CA PRO A 80 2.32 -8.20 14.35
C PRO A 80 1.20 -7.19 14.04
N GLY A 81 0.80 -6.34 15.00
CA GLY A 81 -0.22 -5.29 14.84
C GLY A 81 0.33 -4.02 14.20
N LEU A 82 1.64 -3.81 14.26
CA LEU A 82 2.35 -2.82 13.44
C LEU A 82 2.28 -3.16 11.93
N LEU A 83 1.84 -4.38 11.59
CA LEU A 83 1.58 -4.83 10.21
C LEU A 83 0.14 -4.56 9.77
N GLY A 84 -0.68 -3.86 10.58
CA GLY A 84 -2.08 -3.57 10.28
C GLY A 84 -2.29 -2.73 9.02
N GLU A 85 -1.28 -1.96 8.57
CA GLU A 85 -1.32 -1.16 7.34
C GLU A 85 -1.33 -1.98 6.05
N CYS A 86 -0.99 -3.26 6.16
CA CYS A 86 -0.82 -4.21 5.08
C CYS A 86 -2.05 -5.09 4.82
N LEU A 87 -2.88 -5.28 5.85
CA LEU A 87 -4.08 -6.09 5.78
C LEU A 87 -5.28 -5.17 5.42
N PRO A 88 -6.10 -5.53 4.42
CA PRO A 88 -7.39 -4.90 4.22
C PRO A 88 -8.29 -5.29 5.39
N SER A 89 -8.28 -4.46 6.44
CA SER A 89 -9.08 -4.52 7.67
C SER A 89 -9.35 -5.94 8.18
N GLY A 90 -8.54 -6.40 9.14
CA GLY A 90 -8.73 -7.73 9.68
C GLY A 90 -7.90 -8.16 10.88
N ILE A 91 -7.52 -7.25 11.78
CA ILE A 91 -7.39 -7.63 13.18
C ILE A 91 -8.16 -6.56 13.98
N PRO A 92 -9.29 -6.91 14.63
CA PRO A 92 -9.98 -6.01 15.54
C PRO A 92 -8.98 -5.51 16.59
N GLN A 93 -8.82 -4.19 16.74
CA GLN A 93 -8.02 -3.60 17.82
C GLN A 93 -8.72 -3.71 19.19
N ASP A 94 -9.91 -4.30 19.19
CA ASP A 94 -10.74 -4.58 20.33
C ASP A 94 -11.06 -6.09 20.34
N PRO A 95 -10.83 -6.81 21.45
CA PRO A 95 -11.17 -8.24 21.56
C PRO A 95 -12.69 -8.54 21.52
N GLY A 96 -13.51 -7.61 20.99
CA GLY A 96 -14.97 -7.65 20.94
C GLY A 96 -15.64 -7.32 19.60
N ALA A 97 -14.99 -6.69 18.60
CA ALA A 97 -15.63 -6.43 17.30
C ALA A 97 -15.31 -7.51 16.27
N VAL A 98 -16.07 -8.61 16.33
CA VAL A 98 -16.45 -9.31 15.10
C VAL A 98 -17.64 -8.53 14.53
N GLY A 99 -17.36 -7.52 13.70
CA GLY A 99 -18.36 -6.64 13.13
C GLY A 99 -18.10 -6.39 11.64
N GLU A 100 -18.87 -7.10 10.83
CA GLU A 100 -19.36 -6.70 9.50
C GLU A 100 -18.34 -6.18 8.47
N LYS A 101 -17.87 -7.06 7.58
CA LYS A 101 -17.43 -6.64 6.24
C LYS A 101 -18.67 -6.47 5.36
N ASP A 102 -19.07 -5.22 5.09
CA ASP A 102 -20.07 -4.87 4.08
C ASP A 102 -19.59 -5.30 2.68
N PRO A 103 -20.37 -6.10 1.92
CA PRO A 103 -20.07 -6.45 0.54
C PRO A 103 -20.86 -5.56 -0.41
N ARG A 104 -20.31 -4.40 -0.80
CA ARG A 104 -20.74 -3.68 -2.02
C ARG A 104 -19.57 -2.98 -2.70
#